data_AF-A0A7R9JDZ4-F1
#
_entry.id   AF-A0A7R9JDZ4-F1
#
_cell.length_a   1.000
_cell.length_b   1.000
_cell.length_c   1.000
_cell.angle_alpha   90.00
_cell.angle_beta   90.00
_cell.angle_gamma   90.00
#
_symmetry.space_group_name_H-M   'P 1'
#
loop_
_entity.id
_entity.type
_entity.pdbx_description
1 polymer ?
#
loop_
_entity_poly.entity_id
_entity_poly.type
_entity_poly.pdbx_seq_one_letter_code
_entity_poly.pdbx_strand_id
1 'polypeptide(L)'
;MLSSDVKDGEIKVRISVGPLLKQIKNSAESHIVLDCSTDRIYDVLKQAQQIGMMSDYHSYLITSLDLHSVDLEEFKYGGTNITAFRLVDPEKPELQKVVREWVYGEHEIRPEAGPRLSQALQRGINSLECPPNEHTETALMYDAVHLFAKALHDLDSSQRIDIKPLSCDAVDTWPHGYSLINYMKIVSTWGC
;
A
#
# COMPACT_ATOMS: atom_id res chain seq x y z
N MET A 1 -6.66 -31.62 -1.98
CA MET A 1 -6.03 -32.32 -0.84
C MET A 1 -5.49 -31.26 0.09
N LEU A 2 -6.07 -31.14 1.27
CA LEU A 2 -5.62 -30.23 2.32
C LEU A 2 -4.28 -30.77 2.85
N SER A 3 -3.22 -29.96 2.82
CA SER A 3 -1.95 -30.29 3.48
C SER A 3 -1.79 -29.34 4.65
N SER A 4 -1.86 -29.89 5.86
CA SER A 4 -1.66 -29.17 7.11
C SER A 4 -0.22 -29.39 7.60
N ASP A 5 0.60 -28.34 7.57
CA ASP A 5 1.87 -28.31 8.31
C ASP A 5 1.65 -27.49 9.59
N VAL A 6 1.76 -28.15 10.74
CA VAL A 6 1.71 -27.50 12.06
C VAL A 6 3.13 -27.08 12.43
N LYS A 7 3.39 -25.77 12.42
CA LYS A 7 4.47 -25.15 13.19
C LYS A 7 3.90 -23.89 13.85
N ASP A 8 4.16 -23.75 15.15
CA ASP A 8 3.83 -22.59 15.98
C ASP A 8 2.34 -22.29 16.23
N GLY A 9 1.53 -23.32 16.51
CA GLY A 9 0.19 -23.16 17.09
C GLY A 9 -0.85 -22.45 16.20
N GLU A 10 -0.47 -22.01 15.02
CA GLU A 10 -1.32 -21.38 14.03
C GLU A 10 -1.67 -22.41 12.94
N ILE A 11 -2.95 -22.75 12.78
CA ILE A 11 -3.41 -23.58 11.66
C ILE A 11 -3.29 -22.73 10.40
N LYS A 12 -2.11 -22.71 9.79
CA LYS A 12 -1.88 -22.07 8.50
C LYS A 12 -2.44 -22.97 7.42
N VAL A 13 -3.73 -22.81 7.11
CA VAL A 13 -4.36 -23.49 5.97
C VAL A 13 -3.66 -22.98 4.70
N ARG A 14 -2.67 -23.72 4.22
CA ARG A 14 -2.06 -23.49 2.92
C ARG A 14 -3.03 -23.98 1.85
N ILE A 15 -3.97 -23.13 1.47
CA ILE A 15 -4.77 -23.34 0.26
C ILE A 15 -3.79 -23.29 -0.91
N SER A 16 -3.56 -24.44 -1.54
CA SER A 16 -2.86 -24.50 -2.82
C SER A 16 -3.72 -23.78 -3.86
N VAL A 17 -3.21 -22.71 -4.44
CA VAL A 17 -3.92 -21.84 -5.39
C VAL A 17 -4.27 -22.60 -6.68
N GLY A 18 -3.36 -23.42 -7.20
CA GLY A 18 -3.56 -24.17 -8.46
C GLY A 18 -4.84 -25.02 -8.52
N PRO A 19 -5.13 -25.91 -7.55
CA PRO A 19 -6.38 -26.67 -7.51
C PRO A 19 -7.64 -25.80 -7.47
N LEU A 20 -7.61 -24.68 -6.75
CA LEU A 20 -8.74 -23.75 -6.67
C LEU A 20 -8.99 -23.09 -8.02
N LEU A 21 -7.94 -22.59 -8.68
CA LEU A 21 -8.05 -21.98 -10.01
C LEU A 21 -8.60 -22.99 -11.05
N LYS A 22 -8.20 -24.26 -10.98
CA LYS A 22 -8.78 -25.31 -11.84
C LYS A 22 -10.28 -25.50 -11.60
N GLN A 23 -10.74 -25.41 -10.35
CA GLN A 23 -12.17 -25.48 -10.05
C GLN A 23 -12.92 -24.28 -10.63
N ILE A 24 -12.38 -23.06 -10.49
CA ILE A 24 -12.96 -21.83 -11.05
C ILE A 24 -13.01 -21.89 -12.59
N LYS A 25 -11.95 -22.40 -13.22
CA LYS A 25 -11.94 -22.64 -14.68
C LYS A 25 -13.06 -23.59 -15.11
N ASN A 26 -13.24 -24.68 -14.37
CA ASN A 26 -14.24 -25.71 -14.70
C ASN A 26 -15.67 -25.22 -14.45
N SER A 27 -15.87 -24.26 -13.55
CA SER A 27 -17.17 -23.60 -13.35
C SER A 27 -17.46 -22.51 -14.38
N ALA A 28 -16.53 -22.25 -15.32
CA ALA A 28 -16.67 -21.25 -16.38
C ALA A 28 -16.93 -19.81 -15.86
N GLU A 29 -16.36 -19.48 -14.70
CA GLU A 29 -16.46 -18.15 -14.12
C GLU A 29 -15.49 -17.19 -14.83
N SER A 30 -16.01 -16.09 -15.35
CA SER A 30 -15.25 -15.09 -16.10
C SER A 30 -14.82 -13.87 -15.28
N HIS A 31 -15.46 -13.62 -14.13
CA HIS A 31 -15.21 -12.45 -13.29
C HIS A 31 -14.65 -12.89 -11.95
N ILE A 32 -13.42 -12.48 -11.64
CA ILE A 32 -12.66 -12.98 -10.48
C ILE A 32 -12.26 -11.82 -9.61
N VAL A 33 -12.62 -11.86 -8.33
CA VAL A 33 -12.09 -10.94 -7.32
C VAL A 33 -10.90 -11.61 -6.64
N LEU A 34 -9.73 -10.99 -6.73
CA LEU A 34 -8.51 -11.47 -6.12
C LEU A 34 -8.18 -10.64 -4.88
N ASP A 35 -8.37 -11.26 -3.72
CA ASP A 35 -8.00 -10.71 -2.43
C ASP A 35 -6.85 -11.52 -1.81
N CYS A 36 -5.64 -10.97 -1.93
CA CYS A 36 -4.43 -11.53 -1.34
C CYS A 36 -3.38 -10.45 -1.11
N SER A 37 -2.39 -10.77 -0.29
CA SER A 37 -1.21 -9.92 -0.08
C SER A 37 -0.51 -9.63 -1.40
N THR A 38 -0.01 -8.40 -1.58
CA THR A 38 0.63 -7.92 -2.81
C THR A 38 1.69 -8.87 -3.36
N ASP A 39 2.55 -9.40 -2.48
CA ASP A 39 3.62 -10.34 -2.82
C ASP A 39 3.14 -11.64 -3.51
N ARG A 40 1.88 -12.02 -3.31
CA ARG A 40 1.29 -13.25 -3.85
C ARG A 40 0.56 -13.04 -5.16
N ILE A 41 0.24 -11.79 -5.52
CA ILE A 41 -0.56 -11.48 -6.71
C ILE A 41 0.14 -12.02 -7.95
N TYR A 42 1.44 -11.74 -8.09
CA TYR A 42 2.25 -12.21 -9.21
C TYR A 42 2.21 -13.74 -9.34
N ASP A 43 2.46 -14.46 -8.24
CA ASP A 43 2.44 -15.94 -8.23
C ASP A 43 1.07 -16.53 -8.59
N VAL A 44 -0.02 -15.88 -8.14
CA VAL A 44 -1.38 -16.29 -8.45
C VAL A 44 -1.68 -16.07 -9.94
N LEU A 45 -1.37 -14.89 -10.48
CA LEU A 45 -1.56 -14.57 -11.89
C LEU A 45 -0.73 -15.48 -12.80
N LYS A 46 0.50 -15.79 -12.39
CA LYS A 46 1.37 -16.75 -13.10
C LYS A 46 0.78 -18.14 -13.16
N GLN A 47 0.23 -18.63 -12.04
CA GLN A 47 -0.49 -19.92 -12.04
C GLN A 47 -1.75 -19.88 -12.90
N ALA A 48 -2.50 -18.78 -12.87
CA ALA A 48 -3.67 -18.58 -13.72
C ALA A 48 -3.30 -18.59 -15.21
N GLN A 49 -2.16 -17.99 -15.57
CA GLN A 49 -1.64 -18.00 -16.94
C GLN A 49 -1.31 -19.42 -17.41
N GLN A 50 -0.63 -20.22 -16.58
CA GLN A 50 -0.24 -21.59 -16.92
C GLN A 50 -1.43 -22.52 -17.23
N ILE A 51 -2.60 -22.23 -16.66
CA ILE A 51 -3.82 -23.00 -16.90
C ILE A 51 -4.77 -22.32 -17.90
N GLY A 52 -4.36 -21.21 -18.52
CA GLY A 52 -5.15 -20.51 -19.53
C GLY A 52 -6.33 -19.71 -18.97
N MET A 53 -6.20 -19.18 -17.76
CA MET A 53 -7.15 -18.24 -17.15
C MET A 53 -6.69 -16.76 -17.28
N MET A 54 -5.67 -16.50 -18.10
CA MET A 54 -5.22 -15.16 -18.49
C MET A 54 -5.51 -14.94 -19.97
N SER A 55 -6.80 -14.96 -20.32
CA SER A 55 -7.31 -14.63 -21.67
C SER A 55 -8.30 -13.46 -21.62
N ASP A 56 -8.71 -12.99 -22.79
CA ASP A 56 -9.80 -12.00 -23.02
C ASP A 56 -11.16 -12.39 -22.42
N TYR A 57 -11.39 -13.68 -22.20
CA TYR A 57 -12.59 -14.19 -21.51
C TYR A 57 -12.64 -13.84 -20.02
N HIS A 58 -11.49 -13.58 -19.40
CA HIS A 58 -11.39 -13.40 -17.94
C HIS A 58 -11.17 -11.92 -17.58
N SER A 59 -11.82 -11.50 -16.51
CA SER A 59 -11.67 -10.17 -15.90
C SER A 59 -11.33 -10.32 -14.42
N TYR A 60 -10.26 -9.68 -13.98
CA TYR A 60 -9.79 -9.69 -12.59
C TYR A 60 -10.00 -8.33 -11.94
N LEU A 61 -10.61 -8.32 -10.76
CA LEU A 61 -10.61 -7.19 -9.84
C LEU A 61 -9.66 -7.51 -8.68
N ILE A 62 -8.58 -6.74 -8.55
CA ILE A 62 -7.58 -6.92 -7.50
C ILE A 62 -7.84 -5.89 -6.40
N THR A 63 -7.97 -6.37 -5.15
CA THR A 63 -8.29 -5.52 -3.99
C THR A 63 -7.08 -4.82 -3.39
N SER A 64 -5.85 -5.26 -3.72
CA SER A 64 -4.64 -4.63 -3.21
C SER A 64 -4.44 -3.23 -3.80
N LEU A 65 -4.21 -2.25 -2.93
CA LEU A 65 -3.92 -0.85 -3.28
C LEU A 65 -2.50 -0.66 -3.83
N ASP A 66 -1.64 -1.65 -3.60
CA ASP A 66 -0.23 -1.66 -3.98
C ASP A 66 -0.01 -2.44 -5.28
N LEU A 67 -1.05 -2.67 -6.09
CA LEU A 67 -0.85 -3.38 -7.37
C LEU A 67 0.15 -2.66 -8.28
N HIS A 68 0.24 -1.33 -8.17
CA HIS A 68 1.19 -0.52 -8.92
C HIS A 68 2.66 -0.88 -8.66
N SER A 69 2.97 -1.55 -7.54
CA SER A 69 4.31 -2.04 -7.21
C SER A 69 4.65 -3.39 -7.85
N VAL A 70 3.66 -4.09 -8.42
CA VAL A 70 3.84 -5.42 -8.98
C VAL A 70 4.17 -5.31 -10.46
N ASP A 71 5.23 -5.96 -10.90
CA ASP A 71 5.55 -6.06 -12.32
C ASP A 71 4.54 -6.99 -13.03
N LEU A 72 3.67 -6.38 -13.83
CA LEU A 72 2.64 -7.08 -14.61
C LEU A 72 3.00 -7.22 -16.09
N GLU A 73 4.23 -6.91 -16.52
CA GLU A 73 4.64 -6.91 -17.93
C GLU A 73 4.32 -8.24 -18.63
N GLU A 74 4.54 -9.37 -17.94
CA GLU A 74 4.30 -10.71 -18.49
C GLU A 74 2.82 -11.05 -18.75
N PHE A 75 1.90 -10.29 -18.17
CA PHE A 75 0.45 -10.52 -18.27
C PHE A 75 -0.23 -9.61 -19.29
N LYS A 76 0.43 -8.54 -19.75
CA LYS A 76 -0.16 -7.52 -20.65
C LYS A 76 -0.63 -8.08 -21.99
N TYR A 77 0.01 -9.13 -22.48
CA TYR A 77 -0.30 -9.72 -23.78
C TYR A 77 -1.38 -10.81 -23.74
N GLY A 78 -1.92 -11.13 -22.55
CA GLY A 78 -2.96 -12.15 -22.40
C GLY A 78 -4.35 -11.72 -22.87
N GLY A 79 -4.59 -10.42 -23.05
CA GLY A 79 -5.91 -9.87 -23.41
C GLY A 79 -6.91 -9.81 -22.24
N THR A 80 -6.52 -10.28 -21.06
CA THR A 80 -7.28 -10.20 -19.81
C THR A 80 -7.45 -8.76 -19.33
N ASN A 81 -8.64 -8.43 -18.85
CA ASN A 81 -8.87 -7.16 -18.17
C ASN A 81 -8.48 -7.27 -16.70
N ILE A 82 -7.53 -6.46 -16.25
CA ILE A 82 -7.14 -6.36 -14.85
C ILE A 82 -7.51 -4.96 -14.35
N THR A 83 -8.34 -4.90 -13.33
CA THR A 83 -8.78 -3.66 -12.67
C THR A 83 -8.34 -3.68 -11.21
N ALA A 84 -7.92 -2.53 -10.69
CA ALA A 84 -7.55 -2.36 -9.29
C ALA A 84 -7.78 -0.93 -8.83
N PHE A 85 -7.59 -0.71 -7.54
CA PHE A 85 -7.66 0.61 -6.92
C PHE A 85 -6.25 1.12 -6.61
N ARG A 86 -6.05 2.43 -6.74
CA ARG A 86 -4.82 3.12 -6.36
C ARG A 86 -5.21 4.37 -5.56
N LEU A 87 -4.71 4.51 -4.34
CA LEU A 87 -4.97 5.69 -3.51
C LEU A 87 -4.02 6.84 -3.82
N VAL A 88 -2.75 6.53 -4.09
CA VAL A 88 -1.69 7.53 -4.29
C VAL A 88 -1.64 7.94 -5.76
N ASP A 89 -1.81 9.23 -6.05
CA ASP A 89 -1.74 9.76 -7.43
C ASP A 89 -0.34 10.30 -7.78
N PRO A 90 0.47 9.58 -8.59
CA PRO A 90 1.84 9.98 -8.94
C PRO A 90 1.89 11.21 -9.85
N GLU A 91 0.78 11.56 -10.49
CA GLU A 91 0.70 12.71 -11.40
C GLU A 91 0.55 14.03 -10.63
N LYS A 92 0.27 13.96 -9.33
CA LYS A 92 0.08 15.12 -8.48
C LYS A 92 1.38 15.92 -8.28
N PRO A 93 1.42 17.22 -8.65
CA PRO A 93 2.64 18.03 -8.57
C PRO A 93 3.20 18.18 -7.15
N GLU A 94 2.32 18.26 -6.15
CA GLU A 94 2.68 18.35 -4.74
C GLU A 94 3.42 17.09 -4.29
N LEU A 95 2.93 15.91 -4.69
CA LEU A 95 3.56 14.62 -4.39
C LEU A 95 4.94 14.52 -5.01
N GLN A 96 5.09 14.90 -6.28
CA GLN A 96 6.38 14.88 -6.96
C GLN A 96 7.42 15.78 -6.27
N LYS A 97 7.00 16.88 -5.64
CA LYS A 97 7.89 17.74 -4.87
C LYS A 97 8.37 17.05 -3.60
N VAL A 98 7.46 16.47 -2.82
CA VAL A 98 7.77 15.72 -1.58
C VAL A 98 8.72 14.57 -1.89
N VAL A 99 8.43 13.81 -2.94
CA VAL A 99 9.28 12.73 -3.43
C VAL A 99 10.69 13.21 -3.75
N ARG A 100 10.82 14.30 -4.52
CA ARG A 100 12.14 14.86 -4.85
C ARG A 100 12.90 15.25 -3.58
N GLU A 101 12.27 15.95 -2.65
CA GLU A 101 12.88 16.38 -1.39
C GLU A 101 13.37 15.18 -0.57
N TRP A 102 12.61 14.08 -0.52
CA TRP A 102 13.04 12.84 0.13
C TRP A 102 14.26 12.20 -0.53
N VAL A 103 14.26 12.09 -1.86
CA VAL A 103 15.40 11.53 -2.60
C VAL A 103 16.68 12.34 -2.37
N TYR A 104 16.58 13.68 -2.35
CA TYR A 104 17.72 14.54 -2.08
C TYR A 104 18.20 14.41 -0.61
N GLY A 105 17.29 14.36 0.35
CA GLY A 105 17.63 14.20 1.77
C GLY A 105 18.28 12.86 2.09
N GLU A 106 17.83 11.76 1.48
CA GLU A 106 18.47 10.44 1.64
C GLU A 106 19.92 10.44 1.13
N HIS A 107 20.19 11.14 0.03
CA HIS A 107 21.53 11.24 -0.56
C HIS A 107 22.51 12.03 0.34
N GLU A 108 22.03 13.00 1.12
CA GLU A 108 22.85 13.71 2.11
C GLU A 108 23.11 12.86 3.37
N ILE A 109 22.14 12.08 3.82
CA ILE A 109 22.21 11.32 5.09
C ILE A 109 23.00 10.01 4.92
N ARG A 110 22.98 9.39 3.73
CA ARG A 110 23.63 8.08 3.48
C ARG A 110 24.44 8.08 2.18
N PRO A 111 25.58 8.77 2.10
CA PRO A 111 26.41 8.82 0.90
C PRO A 111 26.94 7.44 0.45
N GLU A 112 26.96 6.46 1.36
CA GLU A 112 27.47 5.09 1.14
C GLU A 112 26.37 4.12 0.67
N ALA A 113 25.11 4.49 0.85
CA ALA A 113 23.99 3.90 0.13
C ALA A 113 23.98 4.53 -1.27
N GLY A 114 24.99 4.20 -2.07
CA GLY A 114 25.11 4.67 -3.45
C GLY A 114 23.80 4.50 -4.23
N PRO A 115 23.61 5.25 -5.33
CA PRO A 115 22.29 5.58 -5.85
C PRO A 115 21.61 4.35 -6.47
N ARG A 116 20.95 3.54 -5.66
CA ARG A 116 19.99 2.52 -6.14
C ARG A 116 18.87 3.18 -6.95
N LEU A 117 18.61 4.44 -6.63
CA LEU A 117 17.68 5.34 -7.29
C LEU A 117 18.19 5.94 -8.61
N SER A 118 19.51 6.12 -8.81
CA SER A 118 19.99 6.56 -10.13
C SER A 118 19.79 5.45 -11.17
N GLN A 119 19.95 4.18 -10.80
CA GLN A 119 19.64 3.06 -11.69
C GLN A 119 18.13 2.94 -12.01
N ALA A 120 17.24 3.33 -11.08
CA ALA A 120 15.80 3.40 -11.33
C ALA A 120 15.44 4.56 -12.27
N LEU A 121 16.04 5.74 -12.05
CA LEU A 121 15.88 6.92 -12.92
C LEU A 121 16.50 6.72 -14.32
N GLN A 122 17.57 5.92 -14.44
CA GLN A 122 18.22 5.62 -15.73
C GLN A 122 17.48 4.57 -16.57
N ARG A 123 16.56 3.81 -15.96
CA ARG A 123 15.74 2.78 -16.62
C ARG A 123 14.52 3.31 -17.36
N GLY A 124 14.48 4.61 -17.67
CA GLY A 124 13.44 5.18 -18.52
C GLY A 124 12.03 5.08 -17.93
N ILE A 125 11.92 5.14 -16.61
CA ILE A 125 10.63 5.34 -15.96
C ILE A 125 10.30 6.83 -16.11
N ASN A 126 9.52 7.17 -17.13
CA ASN A 126 8.93 8.50 -17.31
C ASN A 126 7.87 8.83 -16.23
N SER A 127 7.67 7.92 -15.26
CA SER A 127 6.84 8.10 -14.09
C SER A 127 7.75 8.41 -12.91
N LEU A 128 7.71 9.65 -12.40
CA LEU A 128 8.18 9.96 -11.05
C LEU A 128 7.26 9.21 -10.06
N GLU A 129 7.51 7.93 -9.84
CA GLU A 129 6.88 7.17 -8.78
C GLU A 129 7.73 7.33 -7.51
N CYS A 130 7.07 7.60 -6.39
CA CYS A 130 7.68 7.76 -5.08
C CYS A 130 8.69 6.65 -4.79
N PRO A 131 9.95 6.94 -4.43
CA PRO A 131 10.88 5.90 -4.00
C PRO A 131 11.31 6.12 -2.54
N PRO A 132 11.72 5.06 -1.79
CA PRO A 132 11.46 3.65 -1.93
C PRO A 132 10.60 3.18 -0.75
N ASN A 133 9.30 3.09 -0.98
CA ASN A 133 8.40 2.11 -0.40
C ASN A 133 7.16 2.26 -1.26
N GLU A 134 7.02 1.39 -2.25
CA GLU A 134 5.91 1.32 -3.23
C GLU A 134 4.57 0.95 -2.55
N HIS A 135 4.46 1.28 -1.27
CA HIS A 135 3.43 0.86 -0.35
C HIS A 135 2.61 2.08 0.02
N THR A 136 1.32 1.99 -0.27
CA THR A 136 0.28 2.91 0.18
C THR A 136 0.40 3.20 1.68
N GLU A 137 0.87 2.24 2.48
CA GLU A 137 1.16 2.42 3.90
C GLU A 137 2.10 3.61 4.19
N THR A 138 3.18 3.77 3.43
CA THR A 138 4.14 4.88 3.67
C THR A 138 3.51 6.24 3.35
N ALA A 139 2.73 6.31 2.26
CA ALA A 139 1.98 7.51 1.93
C ALA A 139 0.94 7.85 3.01
N LEU A 140 0.21 6.85 3.50
CA LEU A 140 -0.75 7.03 4.59
C LEU A 140 -0.09 7.48 5.90
N MET A 141 1.12 7.01 6.21
CA MET A 141 1.88 7.48 7.37
C MET A 141 2.28 8.95 7.24
N TYR A 142 2.71 9.38 6.05
CA TYR A 142 3.00 10.79 5.79
C TYR A 142 1.78 11.68 6.00
N ASP A 143 0.63 11.27 5.44
CA ASP A 143 -0.63 12.00 5.58
C ASP A 143 -1.12 12.03 7.02
N ALA A 144 -0.96 10.92 7.76
CA ALA A 144 -1.34 10.83 9.16
C ALA A 144 -0.58 11.85 10.03
N VAL A 145 0.74 12.01 9.80
CA VAL A 145 1.56 13.01 10.51
C VAL A 145 1.12 14.42 10.17
N HIS A 146 0.84 14.72 8.89
CA HIS A 146 0.38 16.05 8.47
C HIS A 146 -0.99 16.39 9.05
N LEU A 147 -1.92 15.44 9.02
CA LEU A 147 -3.25 15.59 9.61
C LEU A 147 -3.15 15.83 11.12
N PHE A 148 -2.34 15.03 11.82
CA PHE A 148 -2.13 15.18 13.26
C PHE A 148 -1.50 16.53 13.61
N ALA A 149 -0.44 16.93 12.91
CA ALA A 149 0.25 18.20 13.14
C ALA A 149 -0.69 19.39 12.93
N LYS A 150 -1.52 19.35 11.87
CA LYS A 150 -2.50 20.40 11.60
C LYS A 150 -3.60 20.44 12.67
N ALA A 151 -4.17 19.29 13.03
CA ALA A 151 -5.19 19.23 14.08
C ALA A 151 -4.67 19.74 15.44
N LEU A 152 -3.41 19.42 15.77
CA LEU A 152 -2.76 19.88 16.99
C LEU A 152 -2.52 21.39 16.96
N HIS A 153 -2.05 21.93 15.82
CA HIS A 153 -1.88 23.37 15.64
C HIS A 153 -3.20 24.14 15.77
N ASP A 154 -4.26 23.65 15.14
CA ASP A 154 -5.59 24.26 15.20
C ASP A 154 -6.15 24.23 16.63
N LEU A 155 -5.92 23.14 17.38
CA LEU A 155 -6.27 23.06 18.80
C LEU A 155 -5.47 24.08 19.64
N ASP A 156 -4.16 24.16 19.45
CA ASP A 156 -3.27 25.06 20.23
C ASP A 156 -3.62 26.54 20.00
N SER A 157 -4.06 26.88 18.79
CA SER A 157 -4.55 28.22 18.48
C SER A 157 -5.82 28.61 19.26
N SER A 158 -6.60 27.62 19.70
CA SER A 158 -7.89 27.81 20.40
C SER A 158 -7.79 27.65 21.91
N GLN A 159 -6.91 26.78 22.39
CA GLN A 159 -6.75 26.39 23.79
C GLN A 159 -5.27 26.17 24.07
N ARG A 160 -4.76 26.68 25.21
CA ARG A 160 -3.40 26.35 25.64
C ARG A 160 -3.30 24.87 25.93
N ILE A 161 -2.44 24.17 25.20
CA ILE A 161 -2.20 22.75 25.39
C ILE A 161 -1.10 22.55 26.43
N ASP A 162 -1.36 21.72 27.43
CA ASP A 162 -0.33 21.24 28.36
C ASP A 162 -0.10 19.73 28.16
N ILE A 163 1.14 19.34 27.87
CA ILE A 163 1.54 17.95 27.63
C ILE A 163 2.13 17.40 28.92
N LYS A 164 1.56 16.29 29.41
CA LYS A 164 2.00 15.64 30.65
C LYS A 164 2.42 14.20 30.37
N PRO A 165 3.45 13.69 31.06
CA PRO A 165 3.78 12.27 30.99
C PRO A 165 2.63 11.45 31.57
N LEU A 166 2.30 10.34 30.91
CA LEU A 166 1.30 9.39 31.36
C LEU A 166 1.98 8.06 31.70
N SER A 167 1.36 7.29 32.60
CA SER A 167 1.76 5.93 32.94
C SER A 167 0.64 4.96 32.59
N CYS A 168 0.99 3.77 32.08
CA CYS A 168 0.03 2.71 31.79
C CYS A 168 -0.62 2.11 33.05
N ASP A 169 0.04 2.26 34.21
CA ASP A 169 -0.46 1.76 35.50
C ASP A 169 -1.35 2.79 36.22
N ALA A 170 -1.41 4.02 35.70
CA ALA A 170 -2.22 5.09 36.25
C ALA A 170 -3.55 5.22 35.52
N VAL A 171 -4.55 5.78 36.20
CA VAL A 171 -5.89 6.06 35.62
C VAL A 171 -5.93 7.45 34.96
N ASP A 172 -4.86 8.24 35.10
CA ASP A 172 -4.79 9.60 34.58
C ASP A 172 -4.80 9.61 33.05
N THR A 173 -5.59 10.52 32.48
CA THR A 173 -5.71 10.73 31.03
C THR A 173 -5.21 12.10 30.63
N TRP A 174 -4.83 12.27 29.36
CA TRP A 174 -4.55 13.61 28.84
C TRP A 174 -5.83 14.44 28.66
N PRO A 175 -6.01 15.57 29.37
CA PRO A 175 -7.27 16.32 29.37
C PRO A 175 -7.68 16.84 27.98
N HIS A 176 -6.71 17.12 27.11
CA HIS A 176 -6.96 17.66 25.76
C HIS A 176 -7.22 16.58 24.70
N GLY A 177 -7.14 15.28 25.05
CA GLY A 177 -7.27 14.19 24.09
C GLY A 177 -8.60 14.18 23.32
N TYR A 178 -9.72 14.41 24.00
CA TYR A 178 -11.03 14.49 23.36
C TYR A 178 -11.14 15.68 22.40
N SER A 179 -10.62 16.84 22.79
CA SER A 179 -10.57 18.01 21.92
C SER A 179 -9.76 17.72 20.66
N LEU A 180 -8.57 17.13 20.81
CA LEU A 180 -7.71 16.80 19.67
C LEU A 180 -8.39 15.85 18.69
N ILE A 181 -9.05 14.79 19.18
CA ILE A 181 -9.81 13.86 18.32
C ILE A 181 -10.90 14.60 17.53
N ASN A 182 -11.58 15.57 18.14
CA ASN A 182 -12.60 16.36 17.46
C ASN A 182 -11.98 17.25 16.37
N TYR A 183 -10.83 17.88 16.63
CA TYR A 183 -10.09 18.64 15.62
C TYR A 183 -9.61 17.74 14.46
N MET A 184 -9.09 16.55 14.76
CA MET A 184 -8.68 15.57 13.73
C MET A 184 -9.84 15.13 12.82
N LYS A 185 -11.08 15.09 13.32
CA LYS A 185 -12.25 14.72 12.52
C LYS A 185 -12.71 15.81 11.55
N ILE A 186 -12.45 17.08 11.87
CA ILE A 186 -12.93 18.23 11.08
C ILE A 186 -11.84 18.85 10.22
N VAL A 187 -10.57 18.57 10.53
CA VAL A 187 -9.45 19.13 9.79
C VAL A 187 -9.45 18.56 8.36
N SER A 188 -9.34 19.45 7.38
CA SER A 188 -9.15 19.07 5.98
C SER A 188 -7.70 19.31 5.57
N THR A 189 -7.03 18.26 5.11
CA THR A 189 -5.68 18.32 4.52
C THR A 189 -5.72 17.77 3.10
N TRP A 190 -4.80 18.24 2.26
CA TRP A 190 -4.53 17.62 0.98
C TRP A 190 -3.33 16.68 1.20
N GLY A 191 -3.60 15.37 1.22
CA GLY A 191 -2.58 14.33 1.33
C GLY A 191 -1.89 14.03 0.00
N CYS A 192 -0.99 13.06 0.02
CA CYS A 192 -0.31 12.49 -1.14
C CYS A 192 -1.30 11.84 -2.12
#